data_AF-A0A351F680-F1
#
_entry.id   AF-A0A351F680-F1
#
_cell.length_a   1.000
_cell.length_b   1.000
_cell.length_c   1.000
_cell.angle_alpha   90.00
_cell.angle_beta   90.00
_cell.angle_gamma   90.00
#
_symmetry.space_group_name_H-M   'P 1'
#
loop_
_entity.id
_entity.type
_entity.pdbx_description
1 polymer ?
#
loop_
_entity_poly.entity_id
_entity_poly.type
_entity_poly.pdbx_seq_one_letter_code
_entity_poly.pdbx_strand_id
1 'polypeptide(L)' 'EKRTVVFTHQNIDTNINEDHIISNADEINGILADYGVSHVFQGHYHYGAENIINGIPYTTLRAMCLDDSENYLIAEV' A
#
# COMPACT_ATOMS: atom_id res chain seq x y z
N GLU A 1 -12.04 -14.69 12.81
CA GLU A 1 -12.38 -14.36 11.41
C GLU A 1 -11.11 -14.41 10.57
N LYS A 2 -11.20 -14.70 9.27
CA LYS A 2 -10.03 -14.77 8.39
C LYS A 2 -9.70 -13.36 7.90
N ARG A 3 -8.55 -12.82 8.30
CA ARG A 3 -8.05 -11.55 7.77
C ARG A 3 -7.64 -11.69 6.30
N THR A 4 -7.94 -10.67 5.51
CA THR A 4 -7.49 -10.58 4.12
C THR A 4 -6.52 -9.44 3.99
N VAL A 5 -5.29 -9.75 3.59
CA VAL A 5 -4.22 -8.80 3.37
C VAL A 5 -3.87 -8.83 1.89
N VAL A 6 -3.72 -7.65 1.28
CA VAL A 6 -3.35 -7.51 -0.13
C VAL A 6 -1.90 -7.07 -0.23
N PHE A 7 -1.16 -7.71 -1.14
CA PHE A 7 0.19 -7.33 -1.51
C PHE A 7 0.21 -6.96 -2.99
N THR A 8 0.76 -5.80 -3.31
CA THR A 8 0.93 -5.32 -4.69
C THR A 8 2.30 -4.66 -4.84
N HIS A 9 2.82 -4.56 -6.07
CA HIS A 9 3.98 -3.70 -6.31
C HIS A 9 3.55 -2.25 -6.52
N GLN A 10 2.64 -2.03 -7.46
CA GLN A 10 2.15 -0.72 -7.88
C GLN A 10 1.25 -0.08 -6.82
N ASN A 11 1.23 1.25 -6.75
CA ASN A 11 0.48 1.94 -5.71
C ASN A 11 -1.00 2.09 -6.04
N ILE A 12 -1.83 1.71 -5.06
CA ILE A 12 -3.28 1.94 -5.01
C ILE A 12 -3.58 3.10 -4.04
N ASP A 13 -2.62 3.45 -3.19
CA ASP A 13 -2.68 4.62 -2.31
C ASP A 13 -2.75 5.91 -3.13
N THR A 14 -3.85 6.65 -3.00
CA THR A 14 -4.10 7.88 -3.74
C THR A 14 -3.53 9.13 -3.07
N ASN A 15 -2.88 8.99 -1.91
CA ASN A 15 -2.30 10.09 -1.13
C ASN A 15 -0.77 10.21 -1.31
N ILE A 16 -0.19 9.59 -2.34
CA ILE A 16 1.21 9.74 -2.72
C ILE A 16 1.37 10.54 -4.03
N ASN A 17 2.58 10.65 -4.56
CA ASN A 17 2.84 11.31 -5.84
C ASN A 17 2.07 10.63 -7.00
N GLU A 18 1.34 11.42 -7.79
CA GLU A 18 0.45 10.94 -8.86
C GLU A 18 1.13 10.10 -9.94
N ASP A 19 2.41 10.33 -10.24
CA ASP A 19 3.17 9.57 -11.25
C ASP A 19 3.43 8.11 -10.82
N HIS A 20 3.15 7.76 -9.56
CA HIS A 20 3.36 6.43 -9.00
C HIS A 20 2.05 5.68 -8.73
N ILE A 21 0.89 6.30 -9.01
CA ILE A 21 -0.43 5.75 -8.70
C ILE A 21 -1.02 5.11 -9.96
N ILE A 22 -1.60 3.90 -9.83
CA ILE A 22 -2.31 3.29 -10.96
C ILE A 22 -3.57 4.07 -11.32
N SER A 23 -3.88 4.14 -12.61
CA SER A 23 -4.98 4.98 -13.14
C SER A 23 -6.37 4.65 -12.59
N ASN A 24 -6.58 3.43 -12.07
CA ASN A 24 -7.85 2.96 -11.53
C ASN A 24 -7.80 2.71 -10.00
N ALA A 25 -6.91 3.42 -9.29
CA ALA A 25 -6.73 3.27 -7.85
C ALA A 25 -8.03 3.50 -7.06
N ASP A 26 -8.83 4.51 -7.43
CA ASP A 26 -10.11 4.80 -6.76
C ASP A 26 -11.13 3.65 -6.91
N GLU A 27 -11.21 3.03 -8.10
CA GLU A 27 -12.09 1.87 -8.35
C GLU A 27 -11.66 0.68 -7.48
N ILE A 28 -10.35 0.41 -7.44
CA ILE A 28 -9.79 -0.67 -6.63
C ILE A 28 -10.02 -0.39 -5.13
N ASN A 29 -9.81 0.84 -4.67
CA ASN A 29 -10.09 1.23 -3.28
C ASN A 29 -11.54 0.98 -2.86
N GLY A 30 -12.50 1.16 -3.78
CA GLY A 30 -13.90 0.77 -3.56
C GLY A 30 -14.06 -0.74 -3.37
N ILE A 31 -13.51 -1.54 -4.29
CA ILE A 31 -13.59 -3.01 -4.24
C ILE A 31 -12.95 -3.57 -2.95
N LEU A 32 -11.79 -3.05 -2.54
CA LEU A 32 -11.10 -3.52 -1.34
C LEU A 32 -11.88 -3.20 -0.07
N ALA A 33 -12.54 -2.05 -0.02
CA ALA A 33 -13.40 -1.65 1.10
C ALA A 33 -14.65 -2.53 1.18
N ASP A 34 -15.33 -2.76 0.06
CA ASP A 34 -16.52 -3.61 0.00
C ASP A 34 -16.23 -5.06 0.41
N TYR A 35 -15.02 -5.57 0.11
CA TYR A 35 -14.59 -6.90 0.50
C TYR A 35 -14.16 -7.01 1.98
N GLY A 36 -13.85 -5.89 2.63
CA GLY A 36 -13.35 -5.88 4.01
C GLY A 36 -11.88 -6.29 4.13
N VAL A 37 -11.03 -5.77 3.23
CA VAL A 37 -9.57 -5.95 3.33
C VAL A 37 -9.03 -5.26 4.59
N SER A 38 -8.13 -5.94 5.32
CA SER A 38 -7.62 -5.46 6.60
C SER A 38 -6.32 -4.66 6.49
N HIS A 39 -5.55 -4.85 5.42
CA HIS A 39 -4.30 -4.10 5.16
C HIS A 39 -3.88 -4.25 3.69
N VAL A 40 -3.25 -3.22 3.14
CA VAL A 40 -2.58 -3.26 1.83
C VAL A 40 -1.10 -2.95 2.00
N PHE A 41 -0.23 -3.88 1.62
CA PHE A 41 1.20 -3.66 1.51
C PHE A 41 1.58 -3.43 0.05
N GLN A 42 2.35 -2.38 -0.20
CA GLN A 42 2.75 -1.98 -1.54
C GLN A 42 4.20 -1.47 -1.59
N GLY A 43 4.72 -1.25 -2.80
CA GLY A 43 6.05 -0.70 -3.02
C GLY A 43 5.98 0.43 -4.05
N HIS A 44 6.87 0.38 -5.04
CA HIS A 44 6.95 1.27 -6.20
C HIS A 44 7.25 2.75 -5.92
N TYR A 45 6.50 3.42 -5.05
CA TYR A 45 6.89 4.74 -4.53
C TYR A 45 8.02 4.60 -3.50
N HIS A 46 9.25 4.71 -4.01
CA HIS A 46 10.46 4.34 -3.26
C HIS A 46 10.62 5.07 -1.92
N TYR A 47 10.10 6.29 -1.77
CA TYR A 47 10.21 7.04 -0.53
C TYR A 47 9.41 6.43 0.64
N GLY A 48 8.47 5.54 0.35
CA GLY A 48 7.55 4.96 1.31
C GLY A 48 6.39 5.90 1.67
N ALA A 49 5.35 5.35 2.29
CA ALA A 49 4.17 6.07 2.75
C ALA A 49 3.34 5.20 3.70
N GLU A 50 2.61 5.82 4.61
CA GLU A 50 1.63 5.19 5.49
C GLU A 50 0.35 6.01 5.45
N ASN A 51 -0.75 5.41 4.99
CA ASN A 51 -2.02 6.11 4.82
C ASN A 51 -3.20 5.21 5.22
N ILE A 52 -4.36 5.82 5.46
CA ILE A 52 -5.63 5.10 5.67
C ILE A 52 -6.61 5.57 4.59
N ILE A 53 -7.13 4.63 3.80
CA ILE A 53 -8.09 4.90 2.72
C ILE A 53 -9.29 3.98 2.94
N ASN A 54 -10.50 4.57 3.01
CA ASN A 54 -11.74 3.83 3.29
C ASN A 54 -11.67 2.94 4.56
N GLY A 55 -10.90 3.37 5.57
CA GLY A 55 -10.68 2.60 6.80
C GLY A 55 -9.67 1.46 6.70
N ILE A 56 -9.06 1.25 5.53
CA ILE A 56 -8.03 0.25 5.29
C ILE A 56 -6.66 0.91 5.44
N PRO A 57 -5.74 0.38 6.26
CA PRO A 57 -4.36 0.83 6.31
C PRO A 57 -3.55 0.38 5.09
N TYR A 58 -2.78 1.31 4.53
CA TYR A 58 -1.87 1.13 3.40
C TYR A 58 -0.44 1.42 3.85
N THR A 59 0.44 0.44 3.65
CA THR A 59 1.88 0.57 3.92
C THR A 59 2.64 0.44 2.62
N THR A 60 3.23 1.56 2.18
CA THR A 60 4.18 1.58 1.06
C THR A 60 5.59 1.46 1.60
N LEU A 61 6.25 0.34 1.29
CA LEU A 61 7.60 0.07 1.77
C LEU A 61 8.61 1.01 1.10
N ARG A 62 9.47 1.63 1.93
CA ARG A 62 10.63 2.37 1.44
C ARG A 62 11.59 1.41 0.73
N ALA A 63 12.05 1.79 -0.46
CA ALA A 63 12.95 0.96 -1.24
C ALA A 63 14.37 0.95 -0.66
N MET A 64 15.00 -0.22 -0.64
CA MET A 64 16.41 -0.36 -0.21
C MET A 64 17.43 0.16 -1.24
N CYS A 65 16.99 0.56 -2.44
CA CYS A 65 17.87 1.09 -3.49
C CYS A 65 17.95 2.63 -3.51
N LEU A 66 17.32 3.30 -2.54
CA LEU A 66 17.37 4.76 -2.40
C LEU A 66 18.70 5.24 -1.81
N ASP A 67 19.25 4.46 -0.90
CA ASP A 67 20.45 4.74 -0.13
C ASP A 67 20.96 3.42 0.52
N ASP A 68 22.01 3.48 1.34
CA ASP A 68 22.59 2.30 1.99
C ASP A 68 21.77 1.78 3.20
N SER A 69 20.55 2.29 3.43
CA SER A 69 19.75 1.86 4.57
C SER A 69 18.99 0.55 4.31
N GLU A 70 19.00 -0.32 5.33
CA GLU A 70 18.16 -1.51 5.38
C GLU A 70 16.71 -1.09 5.67
N ASN A 71 15.81 -1.34 4.72
CA ASN A 71 14.39 -1.03 4.86
C ASN A 71 13.56 -2.30 4.70
N TYR A 72 13.00 -2.79 5.81
CA TYR A 72 12.10 -3.92 5.84
C TYR A 72 11.08 -3.75 6.98
N LEU A 73 9.97 -4.47 6.88
CA LEU A 73 8.93 -4.53 7.90
C LEU A 73 8.68 -5.99 8.27
N ILE A 74 8.59 -6.27 9.57
CA ILE A 74 8.09 -7.54 10.10
C ILE A 74 6.71 -7.24 10.68
N ALA A 75 5.67 -7.89 10.15
CA ALA A 75 4.29 -7.68 10.55
C ALA A 75 3.65 -8.99 11.03
N GLU A 76 2.89 -8.91 12.12
CA GLU A 76 1.96 -9.95 12.53
C GLU A 76 0.61 -9.71 11.86
N VAL A 77 0.20 -10.62 10.98
CA VAL A 77 -1.01 -10.51 10.15
C VAL A 77 -2.13 -11.42 10.62
#